data_AF-A0A1M5DG32-F1
#
_entry.id   AF-A0A1M5DG32-F1
#
_cell.length_a   1.000
_cell.length_b   1.000
_cell.length_c   1.000
_cell.angle_alpha   90.00
_cell.angle_beta   90.00
_cell.angle_gamma   90.00
#
_symmetry.space_group_name_H-M   'P 1'
#
loop_
_entity.id
_entity.type
_entity.pdbx_description
1 polymer ?
#
loop_
_entity_poly.entity_id
_entity_poly.type
_entity_poly.pdbx_seq_one_letter_code
_entity_poly.pdbx_strand_id
1 'polypeptide(L)'
;MSKLQELAAARAANGDDDNFFADAEELLALPKSASTAIVLRKGPYRGEPHLDLRVFVLKRDGSVVHTKKGVLLTYDQARQVAEKILEVVESSS
;
A
#
# COMPACT_ATOMS: atom_id res chain seq x y z
N MET A 1 -21.33 1.20 -0.76
CA MET A 1 -20.05 0.46 -0.84
C MET A 1 -19.03 1.39 -1.46
N SER A 2 -17.80 1.48 -0.92
CA SER A 2 -16.83 2.49 -1.41
C SER A 2 -16.02 1.98 -2.60
N LYS A 3 -15.57 2.90 -3.46
CA LYS A 3 -14.73 2.62 -4.62
C LYS A 3 -13.39 1.95 -4.27
N LEU A 4 -12.95 2.07 -3.01
CA LEU A 4 -11.77 1.39 -2.48
C LEU A 4 -12.04 -0.07 -2.14
N GLN A 5 -13.23 -0.38 -1.61
CA GLN A 5 -13.65 -1.75 -1.35
C GLN A 5 -13.83 -2.55 -2.65
N GLU A 6 -14.25 -1.89 -3.73
CA GLU A 6 -14.32 -2.48 -5.08
C GLU A 6 -12.92 -2.80 -5.65
N LEU A 7 -11.94 -1.93 -5.40
CA LEU A 7 -10.55 -2.13 -5.82
C LEU A 7 -9.84 -3.24 -5.04
N ALA A 8 -10.14 -3.39 -3.75
CA ALA A 8 -9.64 -4.49 -2.92
C ALA A 8 -10.19 -5.86 -3.37
N ALA A 9 -11.48 -5.93 -3.74
CA ALA A 9 -12.12 -7.15 -4.24
C ALA A 9 -11.57 -7.60 -5.62
N ALA A 10 -11.28 -6.66 -6.52
CA ALA A 10 -10.72 -6.96 -7.84
C ALA A 10 -9.28 -7.53 -7.78
N ARG A 11 -8.57 -7.27 -6.68
CA ARG A 11 -7.20 -7.73 -6.45
C ARG A 11 -7.12 -9.17 -5.93
N ALA A 12 -8.09 -9.61 -5.13
CA ALA A 12 -8.18 -11.00 -4.69
C ALA A 12 -8.39 -11.98 -5.85
N ALA A 13 -8.95 -11.51 -6.97
CA ALA A 13 -9.27 -12.32 -8.14
C ALA A 13 -8.11 -12.50 -9.13
N ASN A 14 -7.04 -11.70 -9.04
CA ASN A 14 -5.94 -11.70 -10.02
C ASN A 14 -4.61 -11.86 -9.28
N GLY A 15 -4.30 -13.12 -8.98
CA GLY A 15 -3.03 -13.51 -8.37
C GLY A 15 -1.86 -13.14 -9.27
N ASP A 16 -0.93 -12.39 -8.69
CA ASP A 16 0.39 -12.14 -9.27
C ASP A 16 1.43 -12.46 -8.20
N ASP A 17 2.54 -13.03 -8.68
CA ASP A 17 3.69 -13.56 -7.95
C ASP A 17 4.19 -12.71 -6.76
N ASP A 18 4.85 -13.41 -5.84
CA ASP A 18 5.42 -13.00 -4.54
C ASP A 18 4.48 -13.13 -3.33
N ASN A 19 4.68 -14.23 -2.59
CA ASN A 19 3.98 -14.69 -1.38
C ASN A 19 3.72 -13.63 -0.28
N PHE A 20 4.30 -12.43 -0.35
CA PHE A 20 3.95 -11.32 0.53
C PHE A 20 2.51 -10.84 0.32
N PHE A 21 2.03 -10.85 -0.93
CA PHE A 21 0.89 -10.03 -1.33
C PHE A 21 -0.46 -10.74 -1.25
N ALA A 22 -0.49 -12.07 -1.18
CA ALA A 22 -1.71 -12.86 -1.09
C ALA A 22 -2.43 -12.62 0.26
N ASP A 23 -1.66 -12.53 1.35
CA ASP A 23 -2.18 -12.36 2.71
C ASP A 23 -2.06 -10.92 3.24
N ALA A 24 -1.73 -9.95 2.38
CA ALA A 24 -1.52 -8.57 2.78
C ALA A 24 -2.85 -7.82 2.97
N GLU A 25 -3.14 -7.44 4.21
CA GLU A 25 -4.26 -6.58 4.63
C GLU A 25 -4.02 -5.14 4.16
N GLU A 26 -5.00 -4.53 3.49
CA GLU A 26 -4.98 -3.10 3.16
C GLU A 26 -5.41 -2.28 4.38
N LEU A 27 -4.56 -1.34 4.82
CA LEU A 27 -4.83 -0.50 5.99
C LEU A 27 -5.29 0.91 5.61
N LEU A 28 -4.71 1.47 4.53
CA LEU A 28 -4.99 2.83 4.08
C LEU A 28 -4.74 2.94 2.59
N ALA A 29 -5.59 3.70 1.89
CA ALA A 29 -5.36 4.08 0.51
C ALA A 29 -5.59 5.59 0.34
N LEU A 30 -4.57 6.27 -0.19
CA LEU A 30 -4.55 7.70 -0.45
C LEU A 30 -4.62 7.94 -1.97
N PRO A 31 -5.77 8.38 -2.51
CA PRO A 31 -5.90 8.67 -3.93
C PRO A 31 -4.92 9.77 -4.35
N LYS A 32 -4.14 9.52 -5.41
CA LYS A 32 -3.24 10.51 -6.03
C LYS A 32 -3.80 11.08 -7.34
N SER A 33 -4.57 10.27 -8.07
CA SER A 33 -5.25 10.67 -9.30
C SER A 33 -6.44 9.75 -9.57
N ALA A 34 -7.15 9.96 -10.69
CA ALA A 34 -8.23 9.09 -11.14
C ALA A 34 -7.83 7.61 -11.34
N SER A 35 -6.53 7.34 -11.54
CA SER A 35 -6.00 6.01 -11.82
C SER A 35 -4.84 5.58 -10.92
N THR A 36 -4.51 6.37 -9.88
CA THR A 36 -3.39 6.04 -8.99
C THR A 36 -3.70 6.32 -7.53
N ALA A 37 -3.18 5.47 -6.64
CA ALA A 37 -3.27 5.62 -5.20
C ALA A 37 -1.95 5.20 -4.54
N ILE A 38 -1.63 5.79 -3.39
CA ILE A 38 -0.61 5.28 -2.47
C ILE A 38 -1.34 4.39 -1.48
N VAL A 39 -0.96 3.13 -1.36
CA VAL A 39 -1.63 2.15 -0.50
C VAL A 39 -0.64 1.66 0.54
N LEU A 40 -1.06 1.67 1.80
CA LEU A 40 -0.39 1.06 2.94
C LEU A 40 -1.02 -0.31 3.19
N ARG A 41 -0.19 -1.34 3.22
CA ARG A 41 -0.61 -2.72 3.48
C ARG A 41 0.24 -3.35 4.57
N LYS A 42 -0.32 -4.29 5.30
CA LYS A 42 0.34 -5.11 6.30
C LYS A 42 0.34 -6.57 5.83
N GLY A 43 1.48 -7.23 5.84
CA GLY A 43 1.58 -8.63 5.45
C GLY A 43 2.86 -9.30 5.91
N PRO A 44 2.96 -10.64 5.79
CA PRO A 44 4.17 -11.39 6.13
C PRO A 44 5.19 -11.40 4.99
N TYR A 45 6.41 -10.89 5.22
CA TYR A 45 7.54 -11.00 4.29
C TYR A 45 8.59 -11.92 4.88
N ARG A 46 8.85 -13.04 4.19
CA ARG A 46 9.82 -14.05 4.65
C ARG A 46 9.56 -14.52 6.09
N GLY A 47 8.28 -14.65 6.47
CA GLY A 47 7.85 -15.07 7.80
C GLY A 47 7.69 -13.95 8.83
N GLU A 48 8.08 -12.72 8.50
CA GLU A 48 8.10 -11.59 9.44
C GLU A 48 7.07 -10.51 9.06
N PRO A 49 6.40 -9.86 10.03
CA PRO A 49 5.41 -8.83 9.74
C PRO A 49 6.08 -7.56 9.20
N HIS A 50 5.61 -7.09 8.04
CA HIS A 50 6.08 -5.87 7.41
C HIS A 50 4.90 -4.98 7.00
N LEU A 51 5.22 -3.71 6.73
CA LEU A 51 4.34 -2.72 6.13
C LEU A 51 4.86 -2.34 4.74
N ASP A 52 4.02 -2.48 3.71
CA ASP A 52 4.33 -2.02 2.36
C ASP A 52 3.54 -0.73 2.07
N LEU A 53 4.26 0.35 1.82
CA LEU A 53 3.70 1.63 1.37
C LEU A 53 4.09 1.84 -0.09
N ARG A 54 3.13 1.74 -1.01
CA ARG A 54 3.44 1.66 -2.45
C ARG A 54 2.41 2.33 -3.32
N VAL A 55 2.85 2.81 -4.48
CA VAL A 55 1.96 3.35 -5.51
C VAL A 55 1.34 2.21 -6.30
N PHE A 56 0.02 2.27 -6.45
CA PHE A 56 -0.80 1.40 -7.29
C PHE A 56 -1.36 2.17 -8.48
N VAL A 57 -1.57 1.44 -9.57
CA VAL A 57 -2.16 1.95 -10.82
C VAL A 57 -3.35 1.09 -11.19
N LEU A 58 -4.50 1.73 -11.42
CA LEU A 58 -5.64 1.13 -12.09
C LEU A 58 -5.41 1.19 -13.61
N LYS A 59 -5.22 0.03 -14.23
CA LYS A 59 -5.10 -0.09 -15.68
C LYS A 59 -6.48 0.03 -16.35
N ARG A 60 -6.47 0.23 -17.67
CA ARG A 60 -7.70 0.38 -18.48
C ARG A 60 -8.56 -0.89 -18.51
N ASP A 61 -7.95 -2.05 -18.31
CA ASP A 61 -8.63 -3.35 -18.20
C ASP A 61 -9.27 -3.58 -16.83
N GLY A 62 -9.23 -2.58 -15.92
CA GLY A 62 -9.75 -2.69 -14.56
C GLY A 62 -8.81 -3.39 -13.58
N SER A 63 -7.67 -3.91 -14.03
CA SER A 63 -6.68 -4.51 -13.14
C SER A 63 -5.96 -3.45 -12.32
N VAL A 64 -5.66 -3.80 -11.06
CA VAL A 64 -4.93 -2.95 -10.13
C VAL A 64 -3.54 -3.55 -9.95
N VAL A 65 -2.52 -2.85 -10.45
CA VAL A 65 -1.14 -3.31 -10.34
C VAL A 65 -0.36 -2.43 -9.38
N HIS A 66 0.47 -3.06 -8.56
CA HIS A 66 1.44 -2.34 -7.77
C HIS A 66 2.61 -1.91 -8.65
N THR A 67 3.21 -0.76 -8.36
CA THR A 67 4.40 -0.30 -9.08
C THR A 67 5.68 -0.64 -8.31
N LYS A 68 6.85 -0.42 -8.93
CA LYS A 68 8.14 -0.46 -8.22
C LYS A 68 8.36 0.75 -7.30
N LYS A 69 7.46 1.74 -7.31
CA LYS A 69 7.55 2.94 -6.48
C LYS A 69 6.87 2.69 -5.13
N GLY A 70 7.65 2.25 -4.16
CA GLY A 70 7.19 2.02 -2.81
C GLY A 70 8.34 1.63 -1.90
N VAL A 71 8.01 1.36 -0.65
CA VAL A 71 8.94 0.91 0.36
C VAL A 71 8.29 -0.18 1.19
N LEU A 72 9.08 -1.20 1.50
CA LEU A 72 8.74 -2.23 2.47
C LEU A 72 9.49 -1.90 3.77
N LEU A 73 8.78 -1.83 4.87
CA LEU A 73 9.28 -1.39 6.16
C LEU A 73 8.99 -2.48 7.20
N THR A 74 9.93 -2.70 8.12
CA THR A 74 9.59 -3.32 9.40
C THR A 74 8.74 -2.36 10.23
N TYR A 75 8.14 -2.85 11.30
CA TYR A 75 7.29 -2.01 12.16
C TYR A 75 8.09 -0.90 12.84
N ASP A 76 9.32 -1.19 13.26
CA ASP A 76 10.20 -0.18 13.87
C ASP A 76 10.62 0.89 12.87
N GLN A 77 10.92 0.50 11.63
CA GLN A 77 11.20 1.46 10.55
C GLN A 77 9.97 2.32 10.24
N ALA A 78 8.78 1.72 10.19
CA ALA A 78 7.55 2.47 9.97
C ALA A 78 7.25 3.47 11.09
N ARG A 79 7.51 3.11 12.36
CA ARG A 79 7.40 4.04 13.49
C ARG A 79 8.31 5.25 13.32
N GLN A 80 9.59 5.02 13.02
CA GLN A 80 10.58 6.10 12.80
C GLN A 80 10.19 7.01 11.62
N VAL A 81 9.69 6.42 10.53
CA VAL A 81 9.21 7.19 9.37
C VAL A 81 8.00 8.05 9.76
N ALA A 82 7.04 7.49 10.51
CA ALA A 82 5.86 8.23 10.96
C ALA A 82 6.23 9.41 11.87
N GLU A 83 7.12 9.19 12.85
CA GLU A 83 7.65 10.25 13.72
C GLU A 83 8.30 11.37 12.90
N LYS A 84 9.15 11.02 11.93
CA LYS A 84 9.81 12.03 11.09
C LYS A 84 8.88 12.79 10.18
N ILE A 85 7.83 12.15 9.67
CA ILE A 85 6.79 12.82 8.89
C ILE A 85 6.07 13.85 9.76
N LEU A 86 5.72 13.50 11.00
CA LEU A 86 5.06 14.41 11.93
C LEU A 86 5.93 15.63 12.23
N GLU A 87 7.21 15.43 12.53
CA GLU A 87 8.16 16.53 12.76
C GLU A 87 8.23 17.50 11.57
N VAL A 88 8.24 16.97 10.34
CA VAL A 88 8.28 17.79 9.11
C VAL A 88 6.98 18.59 8.92
N VAL A 89 5.83 17.98 9.22
CA VAL A 89 4.52 18.63 9.11
C VAL A 89 4.38 19.75 10.14
N GLU A 90 4.78 19.51 11.38
CA GLU A 90 4.73 20.49 12.47
C GLU A 90 5.69 21.66 12.25
N SER A 91 6.88 21.41 11.69
CA SER A 91 7.87 22.46 11.38
C SER A 91 7.48 23.36 10.20
N SER A 92 6.42 22.99 9.48
CA SER A 92 5.91 23.74 8.31
C SER A 92 4.66 24.57 8.64
N SER A 93 4.26 24.61 9.92
CA SER A 93 3.12 25.39 10.46
C SER A 93 3.63 26.59 11.27
#